data_AF-A0A7C2KN97-F1
#
_entry.id   AF-A0A7C2KN97-F1
#
_cell.length_a   1.000
_cell.length_b   1.000
_cell.length_c   1.000
_cell.angle_alpha   90.00
_cell.angle_beta   90.00
_cell.angle_gamma   90.00
#
_symmetry.space_group_name_H-M   'P 1'
#
loop_
_entity.id
_entity.type
_entity.pdbx_description
1 polymer ?
#
loop_
_entity_poly.entity_id
_entity_poly.type
_entity_poly.pdbx_seq_one_letter_code
_entity_poly.pdbx_strand_id
1 'polypeptide(L)'
;MSLATPPDDTSRLTTRTRHQQEEAMSNAQPLERAVGEGNATPARQRSAEVLKVSTRSRPSAVAGAIAGVMRENGSAEVQSIGAGATNQAIKAVAIARAYLSEEGIDIVCIPSFIDVAIDDEERTAIRLLIERR
;
A
#
# COMPACT_ATOMS: atom_id res chain seq x y z
N MET A 1 50.93 -47.02 -3.73
CA MET A 1 50.71 -46.49 -2.36
C MET A 1 49.35 -45.83 -2.32
N SER A 2 48.43 -46.45 -1.57
CA SER A 2 47.12 -46.03 -1.04
C SER A 2 46.32 -44.92 -1.74
N LEU A 3 45.29 -45.34 -2.50
CA LEU A 3 44.04 -44.59 -2.70
C LEU A 3 43.05 -45.09 -1.64
N ALA A 4 42.67 -44.24 -0.69
CA ALA A 4 41.60 -44.49 0.26
C ALA A 4 40.53 -43.41 0.07
N THR A 5 39.45 -43.75 -0.62
CA THR A 5 38.20 -42.99 -0.62
C THR A 5 37.45 -43.25 0.70
N PRO A 6 36.90 -42.22 1.37
CA PRO A 6 36.08 -42.43 2.55
C PRO A 6 34.72 -43.06 2.19
N PRO A 7 34.06 -43.76 3.13
CA PRO A 7 32.79 -44.43 2.85
C PRO A 7 31.63 -43.43 2.72
N ASP A 8 30.77 -43.66 1.73
CA ASP A 8 29.46 -43.02 1.54
C ASP A 8 28.53 -43.34 2.72
N ASP A 9 28.27 -42.37 3.60
CA ASP A 9 27.29 -42.46 4.69
C ASP A 9 25.98 -41.75 4.32
N THR A 10 25.42 -42.09 3.15
CA THR A 10 24.18 -41.49 2.63
C THR A 10 22.93 -42.33 2.92
N SER A 11 23.04 -43.46 3.62
CA SER A 11 21.90 -44.35 3.87
C SER A 11 21.26 -44.23 5.26
N ARG A 12 21.66 -43.26 6.10
CA ARG A 12 21.11 -43.08 7.46
C ARG A 12 20.26 -41.83 7.66
N LEU A 13 20.03 -41.03 6.62
CA LEU A 13 19.31 -39.75 6.73
C LEU A 13 17.90 -39.73 6.11
N THR A 14 17.37 -40.87 5.67
CA THR A 14 16.12 -40.91 4.87
C THR A 14 14.88 -41.42 5.61
N THR A 15 15.00 -41.86 6.88
CA THR A 15 13.85 -42.44 7.61
C THR A 15 13.37 -41.62 8.81
N ARG A 16 14.11 -40.59 9.25
CA ARG A 16 13.69 -39.74 10.39
C ARG A 16 13.02 -38.43 10.00
N THR A 17 13.10 -38.05 8.72
CA THR A 17 12.61 -36.74 8.26
C THR A 17 11.18 -36.78 7.70
N ARG A 18 10.62 -37.97 7.42
CA ARG A 18 9.22 -38.09 6.94
C ARG A 18 8.18 -37.98 8.06
N HIS A 19 8.43 -38.56 9.23
CA HIS A 19 7.47 -38.49 10.35
C HIS A 19 7.42 -37.12 11.06
N GLN A 20 8.44 -36.27 10.91
CA GLN A 20 8.41 -34.91 11.47
C GLN A 20 7.84 -33.86 10.50
N GLN A 21 7.63 -34.19 9.23
CA GLN A 21 7.08 -33.26 8.24
C GLN A 21 5.55 -33.31 8.13
N GLU A 22 4.89 -34.39 8.56
CA GLU A 22 3.42 -34.50 8.50
C GLU A 22 2.71 -33.82 9.70
N GLU A 23 3.36 -33.70 10.86
CA GLU A 23 2.76 -33.03 12.04
C GLU A 23 2.77 -31.49 11.93
N ALA A 24 3.58 -30.91 11.04
CA ALA A 24 3.67 -29.46 10.87
C ALA A 24 2.53 -28.84 10.03
N MET A 25 1.68 -29.67 9.39
CA MET A 25 0.65 -29.20 8.45
C MET A 25 -0.79 -29.16 9.02
N SER A 26 -1.00 -29.43 10.32
CA SER A 26 -2.35 -29.48 10.91
C SER A 26 -2.73 -28.27 11.78
N ASN A 27 -1.98 -27.16 11.77
CA ASN A 27 -2.32 -26.01 12.62
C ASN A 27 -2.21 -24.64 11.94
N ALA A 28 -2.66 -24.54 10.69
CA ALA A 28 -2.87 -23.25 10.05
C ALA A 28 -4.15 -22.59 10.61
N GLN A 29 -3.98 -21.72 11.59
CA GLN A 29 -5.04 -20.84 12.09
C GLN A 29 -5.45 -19.86 10.98
N PRO A 30 -6.75 -19.54 10.80
CA PRO A 30 -7.17 -18.49 9.86
C PRO A 30 -6.53 -17.17 10.28
N LEU A 31 -5.97 -16.43 9.31
CA LEU A 31 -5.52 -15.06 9.51
C LEU A 31 -6.76 -14.18 9.77
N GLU A 32 -7.19 -14.12 11.03
CA GLU A 32 -8.15 -13.12 11.48
C GLU A 32 -7.54 -11.73 11.22
N ARG A 33 -8.27 -10.92 10.44
CA ARG A 33 -7.94 -9.54 10.13
C ARG A 33 -7.67 -8.78 11.43
N ALA A 34 -6.44 -8.33 11.61
CA ALA A 34 -6.09 -7.34 12.61
C ALA A 34 -6.68 -5.98 12.20
N VAL A 35 -7.96 -5.76 12.51
CA VAL A 35 -8.53 -4.42 12.62
C VAL A 35 -8.28 -3.98 14.06
N GLY A 36 -7.16 -3.30 14.28
CA GLY A 36 -6.87 -2.67 15.55
C GLY A 36 -7.82 -1.49 15.75
N GLU A 37 -8.72 -1.60 16.72
CA GLU A 37 -9.43 -0.46 17.30
C GLU A 37 -8.44 0.40 18.10
N GLY A 38 -7.64 1.20 17.38
CA GLY A 38 -6.89 2.29 17.97
C GLY A 38 -7.81 3.49 18.12
N ASN A 39 -8.07 3.89 19.36
CA ASN A 39 -8.75 5.12 19.72
C ASN A 39 -7.93 6.33 19.22
N ALA A 40 -8.09 6.67 17.93
CA ALA A 40 -7.50 7.84 17.33
C ALA A 40 -8.28 9.05 17.82
N THR A 41 -7.63 9.87 18.65
CA THR A 41 -8.05 11.25 18.92
C THR A 41 -8.46 11.88 17.58
N PRO A 42 -9.68 12.43 17.43
CA PRO A 42 -10.10 13.00 16.16
C PRO A 42 -9.25 14.24 15.91
N ALA A 43 -8.17 14.06 15.14
CA ALA A 43 -7.38 15.14 14.62
C ALA A 43 -8.35 16.00 13.80
N ARG A 44 -8.53 17.24 14.28
CA ARG A 44 -9.43 18.26 13.76
C ARG A 44 -9.56 18.15 12.24
N GLN A 45 -10.66 17.55 11.80
CA GLN A 45 -10.94 17.27 10.40
C GLN A 45 -11.23 18.62 9.75
N ARG A 46 -10.19 19.35 9.35
CA ARG A 46 -10.34 20.37 8.32
C ARG A 46 -10.83 19.58 7.12
N SER A 47 -12.06 19.83 6.72
CA SER A 47 -12.72 19.22 5.57
C SER A 47 -12.00 19.67 4.30
N ALA A 48 -10.78 19.17 4.10
CA ALA A 48 -10.08 19.26 2.84
C ALA A 48 -10.88 18.44 1.84
N GLU A 49 -11.19 19.04 0.69
CA GLU A 49 -11.91 18.38 -0.38
C GLU A 49 -11.13 17.13 -0.83
N VAL A 50 -11.80 15.97 -0.82
CA VAL A 50 -11.22 14.71 -1.23
C VAL A 50 -11.24 14.60 -2.75
N LEU A 51 -10.08 14.43 -3.36
CA LEU A 51 -9.93 14.26 -4.81
C LEU A 51 -10.20 12.80 -5.19
N LYS A 52 -11.39 12.53 -5.73
CA LYS A 52 -11.75 11.19 -6.21
C LYS A 52 -11.23 10.95 -7.62
N VAL A 53 -10.50 9.85 -7.82
CA VAL A 53 -9.86 9.50 -9.09
C VAL A 53 -10.47 8.22 -9.66
N SER A 54 -10.70 8.23 -10.98
CA SER A 54 -11.20 7.09 -11.75
C SER A 54 -10.18 6.68 -12.81
N THR A 55 -10.45 5.56 -13.49
CA THR A 55 -9.66 5.10 -14.65
C THR A 55 -9.64 6.11 -15.80
N ARG A 56 -10.67 6.96 -15.92
CA ARG A 56 -10.79 8.00 -16.96
C ARG A 56 -10.19 9.34 -16.58
N SER A 57 -9.79 9.51 -15.31
CA SER A 57 -9.19 10.75 -14.85
C SER A 57 -7.88 11.02 -15.59
N ARG A 58 -7.67 12.27 -16.02
CA ARG A 58 -6.44 12.72 -16.67
C ARG A 58 -5.39 13.04 -15.59
N PRO A 59 -4.22 12.38 -15.56
CA PRO A 59 -3.25 12.59 -14.49
C PRO A 59 -2.80 14.05 -14.33
N SER A 60 -2.64 14.78 -15.44
CA SER A 60 -2.27 16.21 -15.40
C SER A 60 -3.34 17.10 -14.76
N ALA A 61 -4.63 16.83 -15.00
CA ALA A 61 -5.72 17.58 -14.39
C ALA A 61 -5.78 17.34 -12.87
N VAL A 62 -5.66 16.07 -12.46
CA VAL A 62 -5.61 15.71 -11.03
C VAL A 62 -4.36 16.30 -10.37
N ALA A 63 -3.21 16.32 -11.07
CA ALA A 63 -1.99 16.92 -10.57
C ALA A 63 -2.13 18.43 -10.32
N GLY A 64 -2.81 19.15 -11.22
CA GLY A 64 -3.14 20.56 -11.03
C GLY A 64 -3.99 20.80 -9.79
N ALA A 65 -5.00 19.96 -9.56
CA ALA A 65 -5.83 20.01 -8.35
C ALA A 65 -5.01 19.74 -7.07
N ILE A 66 -4.18 18.68 -7.06
CA ILE A 66 -3.27 18.39 -5.94
C ILE A 66 -2.37 19.59 -5.65
N ALA A 67 -1.72 20.15 -6.67
CA ALA A 67 -0.83 21.29 -6.51
C ALA A 67 -1.56 22.53 -5.97
N GLY A 68 -2.79 22.80 -6.45
CA GLY A 68 -3.63 23.86 -5.90
C GLY A 68 -3.90 23.69 -4.41
N VAL A 69 -4.41 22.51 -4.03
CA VAL A 69 -4.70 22.18 -2.62
C VAL A 69 -3.43 22.24 -1.75
N MET A 70 -2.28 21.78 -2.25
CA MET A 70 -1.02 21.82 -1.52
C MET A 70 -0.48 23.24 -1.29
N ARG A 71 -0.75 24.18 -2.20
CA ARG A 71 -0.39 25.59 -2.03
C ARG A 71 -1.24 26.27 -0.96
N GLU A 72 -2.54 25.94 -0.91
CA GLU A 72 -3.50 26.56 0.00
C GLU A 72 -3.49 25.93 1.40
N ASN A 73 -3.55 24.60 1.46
CA ASN A 73 -3.83 23.85 2.69
C ASN A 73 -2.63 23.06 3.22
N GLY A 74 -1.58 22.87 2.40
CA GLY A 74 -0.38 22.12 2.78
C GLY A 74 -0.58 20.60 2.92
N SER A 75 -1.78 20.10 2.66
CA SER A 75 -2.13 18.67 2.67
C SER A 75 -3.28 18.42 1.70
N ALA A 76 -3.17 17.35 0.90
CA ALA A 76 -4.17 16.92 -0.07
C ALA A 76 -4.48 15.44 0.11
N GLU A 77 -5.73 15.07 -0.13
CA GLU A 77 -6.19 13.68 -0.07
C GLU A 77 -6.72 13.23 -1.43
N VAL A 78 -6.21 12.10 -1.91
CA VAL A 78 -6.67 11.47 -3.15
C VAL A 78 -7.20 10.07 -2.84
N GLN A 79 -8.39 9.77 -3.34
CA GLN A 79 -9.00 8.44 -3.19
C GLN A 79 -9.21 7.79 -4.56
N SER A 80 -8.96 6.49 -4.64
CA SER A 80 -9.09 5.72 -5.89
C SER A 80 -9.51 4.28 -5.63
N ILE A 81 -10.25 3.67 -6.56
CA ILE A 81 -10.67 2.27 -6.49
C ILE A 81 -10.28 1.54 -7.77
N GLY A 82 -9.62 0.39 -7.58
CA GLY A 82 -9.15 -0.46 -8.66
C GLY A 82 -7.86 0.03 -9.31
N ALA A 83 -7.14 -0.92 -9.91
CA ALA A 83 -5.77 -0.72 -10.41
C ALA A 83 -5.64 0.45 -11.39
N GLY A 84 -6.60 0.62 -12.30
CA GLY A 84 -6.55 1.70 -13.28
C GLY A 84 -6.67 3.08 -12.64
N ALA A 85 -7.58 3.26 -11.67
CA ALA A 85 -7.73 4.55 -10.99
C ALA A 85 -6.51 4.85 -10.11
N THR A 86 -5.99 3.86 -9.39
CA THR A 86 -4.78 4.02 -8.56
C THR A 86 -3.56 4.37 -9.41
N ASN A 87 -3.41 3.78 -10.60
CA ASN A 87 -2.35 4.16 -11.54
C ASN A 87 -2.47 5.64 -11.97
N GLN A 88 -3.68 6.12 -12.25
CA GLN A 88 -3.89 7.54 -12.59
C GLN A 88 -3.58 8.45 -11.41
N ALA A 89 -3.95 8.06 -10.19
CA ALA A 89 -3.67 8.81 -8.96
C ALA A 89 -2.16 8.93 -8.71
N ILE A 90 -1.41 7.83 -8.80
CA ILE A 90 0.05 7.83 -8.60
C ILE A 90 0.76 8.66 -9.67
N LYS A 91 0.34 8.56 -10.95
CA LYS A 91 0.87 9.43 -12.01
C LYS A 91 0.61 10.91 -11.71
N ALA A 92 -0.58 11.24 -11.20
CA ALA A 92 -0.92 12.61 -10.83
C ALA A 92 -0.04 13.12 -9.68
N VAL A 93 0.21 12.31 -8.65
CA VAL A 93 1.13 12.66 -7.54
C VAL A 93 2.54 12.92 -8.06
N ALA A 94 3.06 12.10 -8.97
CA ALA A 94 4.38 12.29 -9.56
C ALA A 94 4.47 13.61 -10.34
N ILE A 95 3.45 13.95 -11.14
CA ILE A 95 3.39 15.21 -11.88
C ILE A 95 3.25 16.41 -10.92
N ALA A 96 2.39 16.30 -9.90
CA ALA A 96 2.18 17.36 -8.92
C ALA A 96 3.48 17.69 -8.16
N ARG A 97 4.28 16.67 -7.83
CA ARG A 97 5.59 16.88 -7.22
C ARG A 97 6.52 17.69 -8.13
N ALA A 98 6.52 17.43 -9.44
CA ALA A 98 7.30 18.23 -10.38
C ALA A 98 6.85 19.70 -10.39
N TYR A 99 5.53 19.95 -10.48
CA TYR A 99 4.97 21.31 -10.43
C TYR A 99 5.35 22.06 -9.15
N LEU A 100 5.25 21.38 -8.01
CA LEU A 100 5.53 21.98 -6.70
C LEU A 100 7.03 22.18 -6.45
N SER A 101 7.89 21.34 -7.03
CA SER A 101 9.34 21.45 -6.88
C SER A 101 9.91 22.73 -7.52
N GLU A 102 9.31 23.21 -8.61
CA GLU A 102 9.69 24.49 -9.25
C GLU A 102 9.43 25.70 -8.34
N GLU A 103 8.53 25.54 -7.36
CA GLU A 103 8.17 26.55 -6.35
C GLU A 103 8.86 26.31 -5.00
N GLY A 104 9.79 25.34 -4.92
CA GLY A 104 10.49 24.98 -3.68
C GLY A 104 9.64 24.21 -2.66
N ILE A 105 8.52 23.62 -3.09
CA ILE A 105 7.66 22.78 -2.25
C ILE A 105 7.95 21.30 -2.55
N ASP A 106 8.61 20.59 -1.64
CA ASP A 106 8.73 19.12 -1.72
C ASP A 106 7.55 18.46 -1.00
N ILE A 107 7.09 17.35 -1.56
CA ILE A 107 5.95 16.59 -1.05
C ILE A 107 6.26 15.11 -0.91
N VAL A 108 5.60 14.47 0.04
CA VAL A 108 5.59 13.02 0.26
C VAL A 108 4.18 12.47 0.03
N CYS A 109 4.08 11.17 -0.28
CA CYS A 109 2.83 10.45 -0.48
C CYS A 109 2.78 9.25 0.46
N ILE A 110 1.72 9.16 1.25
CA ILE A 110 1.53 8.14 2.27
C ILE A 110 0.28 7.32 1.89
N PRO A 111 0.43 6.13 1.30
CA PRO A 111 -0.69 5.30 0.90
C PRO A 111 -1.29 4.55 2.11
N SER A 112 -2.61 4.38 2.10
CA SER A 112 -3.36 3.57 3.06
C SER A 112 -4.60 2.95 2.41
N PHE A 113 -5.10 1.86 3.00
CA PHE A 113 -6.43 1.34 2.67
C PHE A 113 -7.50 2.10 3.45
N ILE A 114 -8.63 2.35 2.81
CA ILE A 114 -9.85 2.84 3.47
C ILE A 114 -11.05 2.07 2.90
N ASP A 115 -12.12 1.95 3.67
CA ASP A 115 -13.40 1.49 3.15
C ASP A 115 -14.27 2.69 2.80
N VAL A 116 -14.90 2.62 1.62
CA VAL A 116 -15.82 3.66 1.13
C VAL A 116 -17.12 3.02 0.66
N ALA A 117 -18.24 3.67 0.93
CA ALA A 117 -19.54 3.24 0.43
C ALA A 117 -19.75 3.72 -1.01
N ILE A 118 -20.09 2.80 -1.91
CA ILE A 118 -20.49 3.07 -3.29
C ILE A 118 -21.71 2.21 -3.61
N ASP A 119 -22.80 2.85 -4.03
CA ASP A 119 -24.06 2.16 -4.37
C ASP A 119 -24.53 1.22 -3.26
N ASP A 120 -24.47 1.70 -2.00
CA ASP A 120 -24.78 0.95 -0.77
C ASP A 120 -23.90 -0.29 -0.50
N GLU A 121 -22.83 -0.49 -1.27
CA GLU A 121 -21.84 -1.53 -1.04
C GLU A 121 -20.51 -0.95 -0.53
N GLU A 122 -19.92 -1.59 0.48
CA GLU A 122 -18.57 -1.26 0.91
C GLU A 122 -17.54 -1.74 -0.12
N ARG A 123 -16.59 -0.85 -0.40
CA ARG A 123 -15.46 -1.09 -1.30
C ARG A 123 -14.19 -0.64 -0.61
N THR A 124 -13.18 -1.50 -0.64
CA THR A 124 -11.83 -1.10 -0.24
C THR A 124 -11.21 -0.22 -1.33
N ALA A 125 -10.81 0.99 -0.95
CA ALA A 125 -10.15 1.99 -1.77
C ALA A 125 -8.70 2.22 -1.30
N ILE A 126 -7.90 2.81 -2.18
CA ILE A 126 -6.61 3.38 -1.83
C ILE A 126 -6.79 4.87 -1.56
N ARG A 127 -6.38 5.29 -0.36
CA ARG A 127 -6.18 6.69 0.03
C ARG A 127 -4.71 7.03 -0.09
N LEU A 128 -4.41 8.11 -0.81
CA LEU A 128 -3.08 8.72 -0.86
C LEU A 128 -3.17 10.05 -0.11
N LEU A 129 -2.51 10.12 1.03
CA LEU A 129 -2.31 11.38 1.74
C LEU A 129 -1.03 12.03 1.21
N ILE A 130 -1.13 13.25 0.72
CA ILE A 130 -0.01 14.04 0.23
C ILE A 130 0.24 15.19 1.20
N GLU A 131 1.47 15.30 1.69
CA GLU A 131 1.88 16.31 2.66
C GLU A 131 3.22 16.93 2.27
N ARG A 132 3.49 18.13 2.79
CA ARG A 132 4.83 18.72 2.68
C ARG A 132 5.84 17.88 3.46
N ARG A 133 7.04 17.77 2.91
CA ARG A 133 8.16 17.07 3.56
C ARG A 133 8.79 17.89 4.68
#